data_AF-V5XEE9-F1
#
_entry.id   AF-V5XEE9-F1
#
_cell.length_a   1.000
_cell.length_b   1.000
_cell.length_c   1.000
_cell.angle_alpha   90.00
_cell.angle_beta   90.00
_cell.angle_gamma   90.00
#
_symmetry.space_group_name_H-M   'P 1'
#
loop_
_entity.id
_entity.type
_entity.pdbx_description
1 polymer ?
#
loop_
_entity_poly.entity_id
_entity_poly.type
_entity_poly.pdbx_seq_one_letter_code
_entity_poly.pdbx_strand_id
1 'polypeptide(L)'
;MVGCSSTVGGTATVDTADAPVYQASVSASAAESSSVSSSKEASRQSSITREAVHTSCEAVSSSSADAITSVNAYVDARNANADVAGSARPAIAALNTSADVVEGSISDPLRPDLRDALLGWADAARAVSAAIADDIGPSSFNDAINRLNDSRTLALDLCDAAY
;
A
#
# COMPACT_ATOMS: atom_id res chain seq x y z
N MET A 1 -46.08 10.27 -64.82
CA MET A 1 -45.06 9.32 -65.29
C MET A 1 -44.12 9.03 -64.13
N VAL A 2 -43.97 7.76 -63.81
CA VAL A 2 -43.19 7.18 -62.69
C VAL A 2 -41.74 6.94 -63.13
N GLY A 3 -40.78 7.07 -62.22
CA GLY A 3 -39.49 6.39 -62.30
C GLY A 3 -38.39 7.09 -61.50
N CYS A 4 -37.51 6.45 -60.73
CA CYS A 4 -37.34 5.07 -60.28
C CYS A 4 -36.49 5.17 -59.00
N SER A 5 -37.00 4.78 -57.83
CA SER A 5 -36.10 4.41 -56.73
C SER A 5 -35.66 2.99 -57.05
N SER A 6 -34.47 2.83 -57.63
CA SER A 6 -33.88 1.51 -57.83
C SER A 6 -33.36 1.01 -56.49
N THR A 7 -34.20 0.32 -55.74
CA THR A 7 -33.70 -0.65 -54.78
C THR A 7 -33.01 -1.74 -55.59
N VAL A 8 -31.68 -1.80 -55.51
CA VAL A 8 -30.97 -3.00 -55.95
C VAL A 8 -31.44 -4.11 -55.01
N GLY A 9 -32.37 -4.93 -55.49
CA GLY A 9 -32.78 -6.17 -54.87
C GLY A 9 -31.64 -7.17 -54.95
N GLY A 10 -30.57 -6.93 -54.19
CA GLY A 10 -29.55 -7.92 -53.93
C GLY A 10 -29.99 -8.75 -52.74
N THR A 11 -30.31 -10.03 -52.96
CA THR A 11 -30.23 -10.98 -51.85
C THR A 11 -28.77 -11.03 -51.43
N ALA A 12 -28.46 -10.65 -50.20
CA ALA A 12 -27.13 -10.88 -49.63
C ALA A 12 -26.92 -12.40 -49.61
N THR A 13 -26.30 -12.91 -50.66
CA THR A 13 -25.87 -14.30 -50.72
C THR A 13 -24.51 -14.31 -50.05
N VAL A 14 -24.43 -14.98 -48.91
CA VAL A 14 -23.14 -15.24 -48.24
C VAL A 14 -22.32 -16.06 -49.22
N ASP A 15 -21.12 -15.58 -49.58
CA ASP A 15 -20.17 -16.41 -50.29
C ASP A 15 -19.78 -17.57 -49.37
N THR A 16 -20.34 -18.75 -49.64
CA THR A 16 -20.15 -19.93 -48.81
C THR A 16 -18.69 -20.40 -48.78
N ALA A 17 -17.87 -19.97 -49.74
CA ALA A 17 -16.43 -20.27 -49.75
C ALA A 17 -15.65 -19.45 -48.70
N ASP A 18 -16.07 -18.21 -48.45
CA ASP A 18 -15.37 -17.28 -47.53
C ASP A 18 -15.93 -17.29 -46.10
N ALA A 19 -17.16 -17.79 -45.90
CA ALA A 19 -17.78 -17.94 -44.59
C ALA A 19 -16.89 -18.61 -43.52
N PRO A 20 -16.21 -19.76 -43.78
CA PRO A 20 -15.34 -20.37 -42.78
C PRO A 20 -14.07 -19.55 -42.48
N VAL A 21 -13.52 -18.84 -43.48
CA VAL A 21 -12.35 -17.97 -43.30
C VAL A 21 -12.70 -16.76 -42.43
N TYR A 22 -13.86 -16.17 -42.65
CA TYR A 22 -14.37 -15.07 -41.81
C TYR A 22 -14.69 -15.54 -40.37
N GLN A 23 -15.31 -16.70 -40.20
CA GLN A 23 -15.55 -17.25 -38.85
C GLN A 23 -14.23 -17.52 -38.10
N ALA A 24 -13.21 -18.03 -38.80
CA ALA A 24 -11.88 -18.24 -38.22
C ALA A 24 -11.21 -16.91 -37.83
N SER A 25 -11.30 -15.87 -38.66
CA SER A 25 -10.68 -14.57 -38.37
C SER A 25 -11.36 -13.82 -37.22
N VAL A 26 -12.70 -13.90 -37.11
CA VAL A 26 -13.46 -13.35 -35.98
C VAL A 26 -13.12 -14.11 -34.69
N SER A 27 -13.07 -15.45 -34.75
CA SER A 27 -12.71 -16.27 -33.58
C SER A 27 -11.29 -15.99 -33.11
N ALA A 28 -10.33 -15.87 -34.03
CA ALA A 28 -8.96 -15.48 -33.73
C ALA A 28 -8.90 -14.07 -33.12
N SER A 29 -9.61 -13.11 -33.70
CA SER A 29 -9.65 -11.72 -33.20
C SER A 29 -10.28 -11.62 -31.80
N ALA A 30 -11.31 -12.43 -31.51
CA ALA A 30 -11.92 -12.53 -30.20
C ALA A 30 -10.97 -13.14 -29.15
N ALA A 31 -10.24 -14.19 -29.53
CA ALA A 31 -9.21 -14.81 -28.67
C ALA A 31 -8.06 -13.84 -28.38
N GLU A 32 -7.53 -13.17 -29.41
CA GLU A 32 -6.49 -12.14 -29.28
C GLU A 32 -6.97 -10.97 -28.42
N SER A 33 -8.18 -10.46 -28.65
CA SER A 33 -8.75 -9.38 -27.84
C SER A 33 -8.90 -9.77 -26.38
N SER A 34 -9.31 -11.01 -26.10
CA SER A 34 -9.42 -11.55 -24.74
C SER A 34 -8.05 -11.68 -24.07
N SER A 35 -7.04 -12.17 -24.80
CA SER A 35 -5.65 -12.30 -24.34
C SER A 35 -5.02 -10.94 -24.03
N VAL A 36 -5.16 -9.97 -24.96
CA VAL A 36 -4.65 -8.60 -24.79
C VAL A 36 -5.35 -7.91 -23.62
N SER A 37 -6.67 -8.07 -23.48
CA SER A 37 -7.42 -7.47 -22.37
C SER A 37 -6.97 -8.05 -21.03
N SER A 38 -6.79 -9.36 -20.95
CA SER A 38 -6.29 -10.04 -19.75
C SER A 38 -4.88 -9.59 -19.39
N SER A 39 -4.00 -9.43 -20.38
CA SER A 39 -2.62 -8.97 -20.17
C SER A 39 -2.54 -7.52 -19.69
N LYS A 40 -3.40 -6.65 -20.24
CA LYS A 40 -3.51 -5.25 -19.79
C LYS A 40 -4.05 -5.15 -18.36
N GLU A 41 -5.07 -5.93 -18.02
CA GLU A 41 -5.59 -5.93 -16.65
C GLU A 41 -4.58 -6.49 -15.65
N ALA A 42 -3.87 -7.58 -16.01
CA ALA A 42 -2.78 -8.10 -15.17
C ALA A 42 -1.67 -7.05 -14.94
N SER A 43 -1.31 -6.29 -15.98
CA SER A 43 -0.34 -5.21 -15.89
C SER A 43 -0.84 -4.08 -14.97
N ARG A 44 -2.12 -3.73 -15.07
CA ARG A 44 -2.76 -2.72 -14.22
C ARG A 44 -2.77 -3.15 -12.75
N GLN A 45 -3.15 -4.38 -12.45
CA GLN A 45 -3.15 -4.94 -11.10
C GLN A 45 -1.73 -4.97 -10.50
N SER A 46 -0.73 -5.34 -11.30
CA SER A 46 0.67 -5.30 -10.90
C SER A 46 1.15 -3.87 -10.58
N SER A 47 0.71 -2.87 -11.35
CA SER A 47 1.03 -1.46 -11.07
C SER A 47 0.41 -0.98 -9.76
N ILE A 48 -0.88 -1.26 -9.54
CA ILE A 48 -1.60 -0.88 -8.32
C ILE A 48 -0.96 -1.51 -7.09
N THR A 49 -0.57 -2.78 -7.18
CA THR A 49 0.10 -3.48 -6.08
C THR A 49 1.45 -2.84 -5.75
N ARG A 50 2.25 -2.51 -6.77
CA ARG A 50 3.54 -1.83 -6.57
C ARG A 50 3.37 -0.45 -5.95
N GLU A 51 2.40 0.32 -6.42
CA GLU A 51 2.10 1.65 -5.88
C GLU A 51 1.66 1.58 -4.42
N ALA A 52 0.75 0.65 -4.09
CA ALA A 52 0.33 0.40 -2.72
C ALA A 52 1.52 0.05 -1.80
N VAL A 53 2.38 -0.88 -2.23
CA VAL A 53 3.59 -1.24 -1.47
C VAL A 53 4.48 -0.02 -1.27
N HIS A 54 4.76 0.74 -2.32
CA HIS A 54 5.64 1.91 -2.23
C HIS A 54 5.08 2.98 -1.29
N THR A 55 3.79 3.30 -1.40
CA THR A 55 3.12 4.26 -0.53
C THR A 55 3.21 3.86 0.94
N SER A 56 2.88 2.60 1.28
CA SER A 56 2.91 2.16 2.68
C SER A 56 4.33 2.07 3.23
N CYS A 57 5.29 1.63 2.42
CA CYS A 57 6.68 1.51 2.81
C CYS A 57 7.37 2.87 2.97
N GLU A 58 7.05 3.86 2.13
CA GLU A 58 7.50 5.24 2.31
C GLU A 58 6.90 5.87 3.57
N ALA A 59 5.61 5.61 3.84
CA ALA A 59 4.90 6.10 5.02
C ALA A 59 5.55 5.62 6.33
N VAL A 60 5.85 4.32 6.45
CA VAL A 60 6.54 3.79 7.66
C VAL A 60 7.99 4.23 7.72
N SER A 61 8.72 4.26 6.60
CA SER A 61 10.13 4.65 6.58
C SER A 61 10.33 6.09 7.07
N SER A 62 9.58 7.04 6.52
CA SER A 62 9.68 8.46 6.85
C SER A 62 9.15 8.76 8.26
N SER A 63 7.90 8.38 8.55
CA SER A 63 7.27 8.76 9.81
C SER A 63 7.89 8.07 11.02
N SER A 64 8.43 6.84 10.86
CA SER A 64 9.13 6.16 11.95
C SER A 64 10.45 6.85 12.31
N ALA A 65 11.17 7.40 11.34
CA ALA A 65 12.41 8.13 11.61
C ALA A 65 12.15 9.40 12.44
N ASP A 66 11.06 10.13 12.12
CA ASP A 66 10.64 11.32 12.86
C ASP A 66 10.19 10.98 14.29
N ALA A 67 9.43 9.89 14.44
CA ALA A 67 8.99 9.39 15.74
C ALA A 67 10.18 8.98 16.63
N ILE A 68 11.11 8.18 16.09
CA ILE A 68 12.32 7.75 16.82
C ILE A 68 13.20 8.94 17.20
N THR A 69 13.34 9.94 16.32
CA THR A 69 14.08 11.17 16.64
C THR A 69 13.48 11.90 17.84
N SER A 70 12.15 12.00 17.88
CA SER A 70 11.44 12.66 18.99
C SER A 70 11.51 11.87 20.29
N VAL A 71 11.44 10.53 20.23
CA VAL A 71 11.62 9.65 21.39
C VAL A 71 13.05 9.73 21.93
N ASN A 72 14.06 9.77 21.07
CA ASN A 72 15.46 9.92 21.50
C ASN A 72 15.67 11.24 22.24
N ALA A 73 15.10 12.34 21.76
CA ALA A 73 15.15 13.63 22.45
C ALA A 73 14.53 13.57 23.87
N TYR A 74 13.43 12.82 24.02
CA TYR A 74 12.82 12.57 25.33
C TYR A 74 13.69 11.70 26.25
N VAL A 75 14.28 10.63 25.72
CA VAL A 75 15.20 9.74 26.45
C VAL A 75 16.44 10.51 26.91
N ASP A 76 17.01 11.35 26.04
CA ASP A 76 18.15 12.20 26.36
C ASP A 76 17.80 13.19 27.48
N ALA A 77 16.62 13.81 27.42
CA ALA A 77 16.15 14.69 28.49
C ALA A 77 16.00 13.96 29.83
N ARG A 78 15.46 12.73 29.82
CA ARG A 78 15.37 11.89 31.03
C ARG A 78 16.75 11.56 31.59
N ASN A 79 17.67 11.11 30.74
CA ASN A 79 19.02 10.71 31.15
C ASN A 79 19.82 11.89 31.72
N ALA A 80 19.64 13.09 31.16
CA ALA A 80 20.30 14.31 31.62
C ALA A 80 19.62 14.99 32.81
N ASN A 81 18.46 14.50 33.28
CA ASN A 81 17.56 15.22 34.20
C ASN A 81 17.25 16.65 33.73
N ALA A 82 17.05 16.82 32.42
CA ALA A 82 16.77 18.08 31.76
C ALA A 82 15.26 18.28 31.53
N ASP A 83 14.86 18.96 30.45
CA ASP A 83 13.46 19.27 30.15
C ASP A 83 12.65 18.03 29.69
N VAL A 84 12.39 17.12 30.63
CA VAL A 84 11.60 15.90 30.40
C VAL A 84 10.14 16.24 30.06
N ALA A 85 9.58 17.23 30.75
CA ALA A 85 8.19 17.65 30.53
C ALA A 85 7.99 18.29 29.14
N GLY A 86 8.94 19.11 28.69
CA GLY A 86 8.89 19.74 27.37
C GLY A 86 9.13 18.76 26.22
N SER A 87 9.90 17.69 26.44
CA SER A 87 10.20 16.66 25.42
C SER A 87 9.14 15.54 25.33
N ALA A 88 8.35 15.31 26.39
CA ALA A 88 7.33 14.25 26.41
C ALA A 88 6.21 14.45 25.37
N ARG A 89 5.63 15.65 25.29
CA ARG A 89 4.53 15.94 24.36
C ARG A 89 4.91 15.80 22.88
N PRO A 90 6.05 16.33 22.42
CA PRO A 90 6.55 16.08 21.07
C PRO A 90 6.72 14.59 20.75
N ALA A 91 7.30 13.82 21.67
CA ALA A 91 7.49 12.38 21.47
C ALA A 91 6.15 11.62 21.31
N ILE A 92 5.20 11.88 22.22
CA ILE A 92 3.83 11.32 22.14
C ILE A 92 3.16 11.68 20.81
N ALA A 93 3.23 12.96 20.41
CA ALA A 93 2.62 13.43 19.18
C ALA A 93 3.23 12.77 17.94
N ALA A 94 4.56 12.65 17.88
CA ALA A 94 5.25 12.04 16.75
C ALA A 94 4.95 10.54 16.63
N LEU A 95 4.89 9.81 17.75
CA LEU A 95 4.51 8.39 17.77
C LEU A 95 3.08 8.17 17.26
N ASN A 96 2.11 8.93 17.78
CA ASN A 96 0.72 8.82 17.34
C ASN A 96 0.56 9.22 15.87
N THR A 97 1.24 10.29 15.43
CA THR A 97 1.22 10.73 14.03
C THR A 97 1.80 9.65 13.12
N SER A 98 2.91 9.01 13.49
CA SER A 98 3.48 7.92 12.69
C SER A 98 2.53 6.72 12.62
N ALA A 99 1.89 6.35 13.73
CA ALA A 99 0.89 5.29 13.73
C ALA A 99 -0.29 5.60 12.78
N ASP A 100 -0.84 6.82 12.85
CA ASP A 100 -1.96 7.24 12.01
C ASP A 100 -1.59 7.31 10.52
N VAL A 101 -0.38 7.80 10.20
CA VAL A 101 0.15 7.85 8.83
C VAL A 101 0.32 6.45 8.26
N VAL A 102 0.88 5.52 9.04
CA VAL A 102 1.10 4.14 8.61
C VAL A 102 -0.23 3.42 8.41
N GLU A 103 -1.15 3.50 9.36
CA GLU A 103 -2.48 2.89 9.22
C GLU A 103 -3.26 3.45 8.04
N GLY A 104 -3.22 4.78 7.85
CA GLY A 104 -3.87 5.43 6.72
C GLY A 104 -3.29 5.04 5.36
N SER A 105 -2.06 4.51 5.33
CA SER A 105 -1.40 4.05 4.11
C SER A 105 -1.73 2.60 3.74
N ILE A 106 -2.35 1.82 4.63
CA ILE A 106 -2.65 0.41 4.40
C ILE A 106 -3.80 0.27 3.41
N SER A 107 -3.64 -0.64 2.45
CA SER A 107 -4.65 -0.92 1.43
C SER A 107 -4.72 -2.42 1.07
N ASP A 108 -5.84 -2.83 0.47
CA ASP A 108 -6.12 -4.23 0.11
C ASP A 108 -5.05 -4.93 -0.74
N PRO A 109 -4.36 -4.26 -1.70
CA PRO A 109 -3.34 -4.91 -2.52
C PRO A 109 -2.09 -5.39 -1.76
N LEU A 110 -1.90 -4.98 -0.50
CA LEU A 110 -0.76 -5.41 0.30
C LEU A 110 -0.84 -6.89 0.65
N ARG A 111 0.32 -7.55 0.68
CA ARG A 111 0.39 -8.91 1.23
C ARG A 111 0.02 -8.90 2.71
N PRO A 112 -0.62 -9.97 3.23
CA PRO A 112 -1.04 -10.03 4.62
C PRO A 112 0.08 -9.79 5.63
N ASP A 113 1.26 -10.36 5.39
CA ASP A 113 2.42 -10.24 6.28
C ASP A 113 2.96 -8.81 6.37
N LEU A 114 3.04 -8.09 5.23
CA LEU A 114 3.42 -6.68 5.22
C LEU A 114 2.38 -5.83 5.94
N ARG A 115 1.08 -6.05 5.68
CA ARG A 115 0.00 -5.34 6.37
C ARG A 115 0.08 -5.55 7.89
N ASP A 116 0.24 -6.79 8.32
CA ASP A 116 0.27 -7.14 9.75
C ASP A 116 1.51 -6.53 10.44
N ALA A 117 2.65 -6.46 9.75
CA ALA A 117 3.85 -5.78 10.26
C ALA A 117 3.67 -4.26 10.39
N LEU A 118 3.01 -3.61 9.41
CA LEU A 118 2.69 -2.18 9.47
C LEU A 118 1.73 -1.85 10.63
N LEU A 119 0.73 -2.70 10.86
CA LEU A 119 -0.15 -2.59 12.04
C LEU A 119 0.62 -2.82 13.34
N GLY A 120 1.53 -3.79 13.36
CA GLY A 120 2.41 -4.05 14.51
C GLY A 120 3.29 -2.85 14.87
N TRP A 121 3.79 -2.12 13.88
CA TRP A 121 4.48 -0.84 14.10
C TRP A 121 3.56 0.21 14.73
N ALA A 122 2.34 0.40 14.18
CA ALA A 122 1.38 1.37 14.69
C ALA A 122 0.98 1.08 16.16
N ASP A 123 0.74 -0.20 16.48
CA ASP A 123 0.44 -0.65 17.84
C ASP A 123 1.61 -0.40 18.80
N ALA A 124 2.83 -0.74 18.39
CA ALA A 124 4.02 -0.51 19.22
C ALA A 124 4.28 0.99 19.44
N ALA A 125 4.08 1.82 18.43
CA ALA A 125 4.22 3.28 18.54
C ALA A 125 3.22 3.85 19.56
N ARG A 126 1.95 3.42 19.51
CA ARG A 126 0.94 3.83 20.50
C ARG A 126 1.23 3.29 21.90
N ALA A 127 1.80 2.10 22.02
CA ALA A 127 2.22 1.56 23.30
C ALA A 127 3.33 2.40 23.96
N VAL A 128 4.34 2.84 23.19
CA VAL A 128 5.38 3.75 23.71
C VAL A 128 4.79 5.13 24.03
N SER A 129 3.87 5.62 23.21
CA SER A 129 3.15 6.89 23.45
C SER A 129 2.43 6.86 24.81
N ALA A 130 1.68 5.79 25.09
CA ALA A 130 1.04 5.57 26.38
C ALA A 130 2.06 5.44 27.52
N ALA A 131 3.16 4.70 27.31
CA ALA A 131 4.23 4.56 28.29
C ALA A 131 4.87 5.90 28.72
N ILE A 132 5.05 6.83 27.76
CA ILE A 132 5.53 8.18 28.04
C ILE A 132 4.48 8.98 28.82
N ALA A 133 3.21 8.89 28.43
CA ALA A 133 2.10 9.62 29.06
C ALA A 133 1.86 9.18 30.51
N ASP A 134 1.96 7.87 30.76
CA ASP A 134 1.72 7.26 32.07
C ASP A 134 2.96 7.30 32.99
N ASP A 135 4.09 7.82 32.51
CA ASP A 135 5.37 7.87 33.23
C ASP A 135 5.75 6.48 33.82
N ILE A 136 5.65 5.44 32.99
CA ILE A 136 5.94 4.08 33.46
C ILE A 136 7.42 3.92 33.82
N GLY A 137 7.71 2.98 34.72
CA GLY A 137 9.07 2.73 35.18
C GLY A 137 10.06 2.37 34.05
N PRO A 138 11.38 2.58 34.27
CA PRO A 138 12.40 2.47 33.23
C PRO A 138 12.47 1.07 32.59
N SER A 139 12.29 0.00 33.36
CA SER A 139 12.31 -1.37 32.82
C SER A 139 11.18 -1.58 31.83
N SER A 140 9.94 -1.24 32.20
CA SER A 140 8.77 -1.38 31.33
C SER A 140 8.84 -0.45 30.11
N PHE A 141 9.43 0.73 30.27
CA PHE A 141 9.67 1.64 29.15
C PHE A 141 10.68 1.05 28.16
N ASN A 142 11.80 0.50 28.64
CA ASN A 142 12.80 -0.15 27.80
C ASN A 142 12.21 -1.36 27.04
N ASP A 143 11.35 -2.15 27.70
CA ASP A 143 10.65 -3.24 27.02
C ASP A 143 9.73 -2.74 25.90
N ALA A 144 9.03 -1.61 26.11
CA ALA A 144 8.21 -1.00 25.08
C ALA A 144 9.05 -0.47 23.90
N ILE A 145 10.21 0.15 24.19
CA ILE A 145 11.16 0.60 23.16
C ILE A 145 11.73 -0.56 22.36
N ASN A 146 12.06 -1.69 23.01
CA ASN A 146 12.54 -2.88 22.30
C ASN A 146 11.48 -3.39 21.31
N ARG A 147 10.22 -3.50 21.75
CA ARG A 147 9.10 -3.89 20.86
C ARG A 147 8.90 -2.91 19.71
N LEU A 148 9.02 -1.60 19.98
CA LEU A 148 8.98 -0.57 18.94
C LEU A 148 10.07 -0.80 17.89
N ASN A 149 11.31 -1.01 18.33
CA ASN A 149 12.45 -1.25 17.43
C ASN A 149 12.28 -2.55 16.63
N ASP A 150 11.86 -3.64 17.28
CA ASP A 150 11.64 -4.93 16.61
C ASP A 150 10.54 -4.82 15.55
N SER A 151 9.42 -4.16 15.87
CA SER A 151 8.33 -3.93 14.91
C SER A 151 8.76 -3.07 13.72
N ARG A 152 9.61 -2.06 13.97
CA ARG A 152 10.18 -1.22 12.92
C ARG A 152 11.06 -2.04 11.98
N THR A 153 11.98 -2.81 12.53
CA THR A 153 12.88 -3.66 11.75
C THR A 153 12.08 -4.64 10.90
N LEU A 154 11.09 -5.33 11.49
CA LEU A 154 10.25 -6.26 10.75
C LEU A 154 9.50 -5.58 9.58
N ALA A 155 8.89 -4.42 9.81
CA ALA A 155 8.17 -3.69 8.78
C ALA A 155 9.10 -3.23 7.64
N LEU A 156 10.29 -2.71 7.97
CA LEU A 156 11.26 -2.26 6.98
C LEU A 156 11.89 -3.42 6.19
N ASP A 157 12.20 -4.54 6.84
CA ASP A 157 12.72 -5.74 6.17
C ASP A 157 11.71 -6.30 5.16
N LEU A 158 10.41 -6.30 5.51
CA LEU A 158 9.35 -6.72 4.60
C LEU A 158 9.13 -5.73 3.46
N CYS A 159 9.30 -4.43 3.71
CA CYS A 159 9.29 -3.41 2.68
C CYS A 159 10.43 -3.58 1.68
N ASP A 160 11.65 -3.82 2.17
CA ASP A 160 12.82 -4.09 1.33
C ASP A 160 12.64 -5.37 0.50
N ALA A 161 11.99 -6.40 1.07
CA ALA A 161 11.67 -7.64 0.36
C ALA A 161 10.51 -7.49 -0.65
N ALA A 162 9.74 -6.41 -0.60
CA ALA A 162 8.61 -6.15 -1.49
C ALA A 162 8.96 -5.25 -2.68
N TYR A 163 10.10 -4.57 -2.65
CA TYR A 163 10.70 -3.83 -3.77
C TYR A 163 11.41 -4.74 -4.77
#